data_AF-A0A7C5T2H5-F1
#
_entry.id   AF-A0A7C5T2H5-F1
#
_cell.length_a   1.000
_cell.length_b   1.000
_cell.length_c   1.000
_cell.angle_alpha   90.00
_cell.angle_beta   90.00
_cell.angle_gamma   90.00
#
_symmetry.space_group_name_H-M   'P 1'
#
loop_
_entity.id
_entity.type
_entity.pdbx_description
1 polymer ?
#
loop_
_entity_poly.entity_id
_entity_poly.type
_entity_poly.pdbx_seq_one_letter_code
_entity_poly.pdbx_strand_id
1 'polypeptide(L)'
;MIEQVRKRDGTLVPYDRGRIVSAILAALREVGRDDPALAEELALRVEKILEGRFGPLFGPPHVEEIQDAVEEVLMGSGIPEAARAYIVYREQHRRLREIRELVDPALVETYLNGQDWRVRENSNMSFSLQGLNVFLTEKIVSRYWLTQVYPAPIREAHESGDLHIHDLGTLGPYCVGWDLADLLSVGFRGVRGKVESRPPKHFRTALLQTVNFLYTLQGEAAGAQALSNVDTLLAPFIAADGLSYKEVKQALQEFVYNLNVPTRVGFQTPFTNVTLDLRPPEHLARLPAIVGGEPLRAQYGEFAREMRMFNRA
;
A
#
# COMPACT_ATOMS: atom_id res chain seq x y z
N MET A 1 35.70 -27.52 -13.24
CA MET A 1 36.03 -26.09 -13.35
C MET A 1 34.84 -25.28 -13.79
N ILE A 2 34.53 -24.27 -12.99
CA ILE A 2 33.45 -23.31 -13.23
C ILE A 2 34.06 -22.16 -14.01
N GLU A 3 33.53 -21.91 -15.21
CA GLU A 3 34.05 -20.85 -16.09
C GLU A 3 33.24 -19.55 -15.98
N GLN A 4 31.96 -19.66 -15.61
CA GLN A 4 31.02 -18.54 -15.61
C GLN A 4 30.14 -18.55 -14.37
N VAL A 5 29.66 -17.36 -14.01
CA VAL A 5 28.70 -17.12 -12.93
C VAL A 5 27.52 -16.35 -13.50
N ARG A 6 26.31 -16.75 -13.09
CA ARG A 6 25.08 -16.02 -13.41
C ARG A 6 24.78 -14.97 -12.34
N LYS A 7 24.73 -13.71 -12.76
CA LYS A 7 24.27 -12.60 -11.92
C LYS A 7 22.75 -12.61 -11.79
N ARG A 8 22.24 -11.84 -10.82
CA ARG A 8 20.81 -11.71 -10.49
C ARG A 8 19.95 -11.18 -11.65
N ASP A 9 20.53 -10.39 -12.54
CA ASP A 9 19.90 -9.89 -13.77
C ASP A 9 19.91 -10.94 -14.91
N GLY A 10 20.40 -12.15 -14.64
CA GLY A 10 20.56 -13.23 -15.61
C GLY A 10 21.84 -13.14 -16.45
N THR A 11 22.64 -12.08 -16.32
CA THR A 11 23.87 -11.92 -17.11
C THR A 11 24.95 -12.92 -16.69
N LEU A 12 25.66 -13.48 -17.67
CA LEU A 12 26.78 -14.38 -17.44
C LEU A 12 28.07 -13.59 -17.43
N VAL A 13 28.88 -13.78 -16.39
CA VAL A 13 30.21 -13.18 -16.26
C VAL A 13 31.26 -14.25 -15.98
N PRO A 14 32.54 -14.03 -16.34
CA PRO A 14 33.61 -14.95 -15.99
C PRO A 14 33.69 -15.20 -14.48
N TYR A 15 33.92 -16.45 -14.09
CA TYR A 15 34.18 -16.80 -12.70
C TYR A 15 35.53 -16.24 -12.26
N ASP A 16 35.55 -15.61 -11.09
CA ASP A 16 36.75 -15.01 -10.50
C ASP A 16 36.83 -15.40 -9.02
N ARG A 17 37.72 -16.34 -8.71
CA ARG A 17 37.99 -16.79 -7.33
C ARG A 17 38.51 -15.66 -6.45
N GLY A 18 39.22 -14.69 -7.01
CA GLY A 18 39.77 -13.55 -6.26
C GLY A 18 38.69 -12.74 -5.55
N ARG A 19 37.46 -12.71 -6.09
CA ARG A 19 36.29 -12.12 -5.42
C ARG A 19 35.87 -12.89 -4.17
N ILE A 20 35.96 -14.21 -4.19
CA ILE A 20 35.64 -15.07 -3.04
C ILE A 20 36.69 -14.88 -1.95
N VAL A 21 37.98 -14.92 -2.33
CA VAL A 21 39.11 -14.66 -1.40
C VAL A 21 38.95 -13.31 -0.72
N SER A 22 38.66 -12.26 -1.49
CA SER A 22 38.48 -10.90 -0.97
C SER A 22 37.30 -10.80 0.01
N ALA A 23 36.19 -11.47 -0.30
CA ALA A 23 35.02 -11.53 0.57
C ALA A 23 35.28 -12.25 1.89
N ILE A 24 35.97 -13.40 1.84
CA ILE A 24 36.36 -14.16 3.03
C ILE A 24 37.35 -13.36 3.88
N LEU A 25 38.36 -12.76 3.25
CA LEU A 25 39.35 -11.94 3.95
C LEU A 25 38.71 -10.72 4.64
N ALA A 26 37.72 -10.07 4.01
CA ALA A 26 36.97 -8.99 4.63
C ALA A 26 36.22 -9.45 5.90
N ALA A 27 35.58 -10.63 5.85
CA ALA A 27 34.90 -11.21 7.01
C ALA A 27 35.87 -11.59 8.14
N LEU A 28 37.05 -12.12 7.80
CA LEU A 28 38.11 -12.42 8.79
C LEU A 28 38.65 -11.14 9.43
N ARG A 29 38.86 -10.07 8.65
CA ARG A 29 39.34 -8.77 9.15
C ARG A 29 38.39 -8.13 10.15
N GLU A 30 37.08 -8.25 9.92
CA GLU A 30 36.05 -7.72 10.83
C GLU A 30 36.15 -8.32 12.23
N VAL A 31 36.62 -9.57 12.33
CA VAL A 31 36.83 -10.27 13.61
C VAL A 31 38.28 -10.19 14.11
N GLY A 32 39.09 -9.28 13.55
CA GLY A 32 40.48 -9.04 13.95
C GLY A 32 41.47 -10.10 13.44
N ARG A 33 41.11 -10.89 12.43
CA ARG A 33 41.97 -11.90 11.79
C ARG A 33 42.36 -11.43 10.38
N ASP A 34 43.51 -10.80 10.22
CA ASP A 34 44.04 -10.48 8.89
C ASP A 34 44.93 -11.63 8.39
N ASP A 35 44.31 -12.68 7.86
CA ASP A 35 45.01 -13.89 7.37
C ASP A 35 44.66 -14.18 5.90
N PRO A 36 45.42 -13.63 4.94
CA PRO A 36 45.23 -13.90 3.52
C PRO A 36 45.45 -15.37 3.13
N ALA A 37 46.31 -16.10 3.85
CA ALA A 37 46.61 -17.49 3.52
C ALA A 37 45.43 -18.39 3.86
N LEU A 38 44.82 -18.15 5.04
CA LEU A 38 43.57 -18.80 5.43
C LEU A 38 42.43 -18.43 4.48
N ALA A 39 42.33 -17.18 4.02
CA ALA A 39 41.30 -16.77 3.07
C ALA A 39 41.39 -17.53 1.73
N GLU A 40 42.60 -17.72 1.20
CA GLU A 40 42.83 -18.57 0.00
C GLU A 40 42.48 -20.03 0.27
N GLU A 41 42.86 -20.58 1.42
CA GLU A 41 42.53 -21.96 1.79
C GLU A 41 41.01 -22.18 1.84
N LEU A 42 40.29 -21.27 2.49
CA LEU A 42 38.83 -21.34 2.59
C LEU A 42 38.17 -21.12 1.22
N ALA A 43 38.69 -20.20 0.39
CA ALA A 43 38.19 -20.00 -0.97
C ALA A 43 38.35 -21.25 -1.85
N LEU A 44 39.46 -21.99 -1.70
CA LEU A 44 39.65 -23.28 -2.38
C LEU A 44 38.64 -24.34 -1.93
N ARG A 45 38.24 -24.32 -0.66
CA ARG A 45 37.16 -25.21 -0.16
C ARG A 45 35.81 -24.83 -0.76
N VAL A 46 35.50 -23.54 -0.86
CA VAL A 46 34.29 -23.03 -1.53
C VAL A 46 34.27 -23.48 -2.99
N GLU A 47 35.37 -23.32 -3.70
CA GLU A 47 35.52 -23.74 -5.10
C GLU A 47 35.25 -25.25 -5.26
N LYS A 48 35.81 -26.10 -4.39
CA LYS A 48 35.52 -27.55 -4.40
C LYS A 48 34.06 -27.88 -4.17
N ILE A 49 33.38 -27.18 -3.25
CA ILE A 49 31.95 -27.37 -3.01
C ILE A 49 31.15 -26.98 -4.25
N LEU A 50 31.48 -25.85 -4.86
CA LEU A 50 30.81 -25.37 -6.06
C LEU A 50 31.04 -26.31 -7.24
N GLU A 51 32.25 -26.83 -7.45
CA GLU A 51 32.54 -27.81 -8.51
C GLU A 51 31.82 -29.15 -8.31
N GLY A 52 31.53 -29.52 -7.05
CA GLY A 52 30.74 -30.71 -6.74
C GLY A 52 29.24 -30.53 -7.00
N ARG A 53 28.73 -29.29 -6.93
CA ARG A 53 27.31 -28.94 -7.11
C ARG A 53 26.99 -28.46 -8.53
N PHE A 54 27.94 -27.82 -9.18
CA PHE A 54 27.82 -27.15 -10.47
C PHE A 54 28.94 -27.56 -11.41
N GLY A 55 28.63 -27.63 -12.70
CA GLY A 55 29.57 -28.11 -13.70
C GLY A 55 28.97 -28.15 -15.09
N PRO A 56 29.67 -28.77 -16.06
CA PRO A 56 29.26 -28.77 -17.48
C PRO A 56 27.85 -29.33 -17.71
N LEU A 57 27.39 -30.21 -16.83
CA LEU A 57 26.08 -30.86 -16.87
C LEU A 57 24.95 -30.09 -16.17
N PHE A 58 25.28 -29.16 -15.25
CA PHE A 58 24.29 -28.48 -14.39
C PHE A 58 24.22 -26.96 -14.60
N GLY A 59 25.14 -26.40 -15.39
CA GLY A 59 25.19 -24.98 -15.71
C GLY A 59 25.99 -24.13 -14.70
N PRO A 60 26.16 -22.83 -14.99
CA PRO A 60 26.92 -21.92 -14.15
C PRO A 60 26.14 -21.59 -12.86
N PRO A 61 26.82 -21.52 -11.69
CA PRO A 61 26.16 -21.15 -10.43
C PRO A 61 25.66 -19.71 -10.45
N HIS A 62 24.60 -19.47 -9.70
CA HIS A 62 24.12 -18.12 -9.41
C HIS A 62 24.97 -17.47 -8.32
N VAL A 63 25.06 -16.14 -8.32
CA VAL A 63 25.82 -15.39 -7.30
C VAL A 63 25.38 -15.73 -5.86
N GLU A 64 24.10 -16.01 -5.64
CA GLU A 64 23.60 -16.41 -4.31
C GLU A 64 24.13 -17.77 -3.87
N GLU A 65 24.23 -18.75 -4.78
CA GLU A 65 24.73 -20.09 -4.48
C GLU A 65 26.22 -20.05 -4.09
N ILE A 66 26.99 -19.15 -4.69
CA ILE A 66 28.38 -18.88 -4.30
C ILE A 66 28.42 -18.30 -2.87
N GLN A 67 27.53 -17.36 -2.55
CA GLN A 67 27.46 -16.77 -1.21
C GLN A 67 27.06 -17.80 -0.15
N ASP A 68 26.11 -18.69 -0.46
CA ASP A 68 25.69 -19.77 0.43
C ASP A 68 26.83 -20.77 0.68
N ALA A 69 27.62 -21.09 -0.36
CA ALA A 69 28.81 -21.93 -0.21
C ALA A 69 29.91 -21.26 0.64
N VAL A 70 30.10 -19.95 0.52
CA VAL A 70 31.02 -19.19 1.40
C VAL A 70 30.56 -19.25 2.86
N GLU A 71 29.26 -19.09 3.10
CA GLU A 71 28.68 -19.15 4.43
C GLU A 71 28.87 -20.53 5.07
N GLU A 72 28.62 -21.60 4.32
CA GLU A 72 28.83 -22.99 4.72
C GLU A 72 30.28 -23.25 5.12
N VAL A 73 31.24 -22.79 4.30
CA VAL A 73 32.67 -22.95 4.58
C VAL A 73 33.11 -22.15 5.80
N LEU A 74 32.64 -20.90 5.95
CA LEU A 74 32.97 -20.08 7.12
C LEU A 74 32.40 -20.68 8.41
N MET A 75 31.17 -21.19 8.38
CA MET A 75 30.59 -21.91 9.54
C MET A 75 31.40 -23.16 9.90
N GLY A 76 31.90 -23.90 8.91
CA GLY A 76 32.74 -25.08 9.10
C GLY A 76 34.23 -24.79 9.38
N SER A 77 34.67 -23.54 9.34
CA SER A 77 36.08 -23.15 9.49
C SER A 77 36.59 -23.12 10.94
N GLY A 78 35.69 -23.26 11.91
CA GLY A 78 36.00 -23.08 13.34
C GLY A 78 36.09 -21.61 13.78
N ILE A 79 35.71 -20.66 12.93
CA ILE A 79 35.65 -19.22 13.22
C ILE A 79 34.19 -18.72 13.06
N PRO A 80 33.28 -19.09 13.99
CA PRO A 80 31.86 -18.78 13.86
C PRO A 80 31.58 -17.27 13.85
N GLU A 81 32.47 -16.45 14.43
CA GLU A 81 32.36 -14.99 14.40
C GLU A 81 32.53 -14.45 12.97
N ALA A 82 33.47 -15.00 12.19
CA ALA A 82 33.70 -14.59 10.81
C ALA A 82 32.51 -14.96 9.91
N ALA A 83 31.90 -16.13 10.14
CA ALA A 83 30.66 -16.52 9.48
C ALA A 83 29.52 -15.52 9.77
N ARG A 84 29.31 -15.14 11.04
CA ARG A 84 28.31 -14.12 11.41
C ARG A 84 28.60 -12.77 10.77
N ALA A 85 29.85 -12.31 10.78
CA ALA A 85 30.25 -11.05 10.16
C ALA A 85 29.91 -11.06 8.65
N TYR A 86 30.20 -12.16 7.96
CA TYR A 86 29.85 -12.33 6.55
C TYR A 86 28.33 -12.30 6.30
N ILE A 87 27.54 -13.04 7.11
CA ILE A 87 26.08 -13.08 7.02
C ILE A 87 25.48 -11.68 7.20
N VAL A 88 25.91 -10.96 8.24
CA VAL A 88 25.44 -9.60 8.51
C VAL A 88 25.83 -8.66 7.38
N TYR A 89 27.06 -8.74 6.88
CA TYR A 89 27.52 -7.94 5.75
C TYR A 89 26.69 -8.17 4.49
N ARG A 90 26.40 -9.44 4.16
CA ARG A 90 25.57 -9.85 3.02
C ARG A 90 24.17 -9.25 3.13
N GLU A 91 23.56 -9.33 4.31
CA GLU A 91 22.22 -8.80 4.56
C GLU A 91 22.19 -7.26 4.50
N GLN A 92 23.17 -6.57 5.09
CA GLN A 92 23.32 -5.11 4.96
C GLN A 92 23.45 -4.68 3.50
N HIS A 93 24.26 -5.39 2.71
CA HIS A 93 24.45 -5.11 1.29
C HIS A 93 23.21 -5.44 0.45
N ARG A 94 22.45 -6.49 0.81
CA ARG A 94 21.15 -6.79 0.22
C ARG A 94 20.19 -5.62 0.44
N ARG A 95 20.07 -5.15 1.69
CA ARG A 95 19.22 -4.01 2.06
C ARG A 95 19.62 -2.71 1.36
N LEU A 96 20.91 -2.41 1.27
CA LEU A 96 21.41 -1.23 0.55
C LEU A 96 21.04 -1.26 -0.94
N ARG A 97 21.09 -2.44 -1.57
CA ARG A 97 20.66 -2.60 -2.97
C ARG A 97 19.15 -2.40 -3.12
N GLU A 98 18.35 -2.99 -2.23
CA GLU A 98 16.90 -2.79 -2.23
C GLU A 98 16.54 -1.31 -2.07
N ILE A 99 17.22 -0.57 -1.18
CA ILE A 99 17.02 0.87 -1.02
C ILE A 99 17.43 1.63 -2.29
N ARG A 100 18.53 1.25 -2.93
CA ARG A 100 19.00 1.93 -4.15
C ARG A 100 18.03 1.76 -5.31
N GLU A 101 17.40 0.58 -5.45
CA GLU A 101 16.35 0.34 -6.45
C GLU A 101 15.09 1.20 -6.21
N LEU A 102 14.82 1.59 -4.95
CA LEU A 102 13.67 2.42 -4.59
C LEU A 102 13.84 3.91 -4.92
N VAL A 103 15.08 4.38 -5.08
CA VAL A 103 15.42 5.80 -5.30
C VAL A 103 16.09 6.01 -6.66
N ASP A 104 15.98 5.02 -7.57
CA ASP A 104 16.60 5.11 -8.88
C ASP A 104 15.87 6.15 -9.75
N PRO A 105 16.56 7.23 -10.23
CA PRO A 105 15.99 8.17 -11.18
C PRO A 105 15.40 7.49 -12.44
N ALA A 106 15.90 6.31 -12.80
CA ALA A 106 15.38 5.50 -13.89
C ALA A 106 13.90 5.11 -13.70
N LEU A 107 13.36 5.11 -12.47
CA LEU A 107 11.93 4.90 -12.22
C LEU A 107 11.06 5.98 -12.84
N VAL A 108 11.52 7.23 -12.79
CA VAL A 108 10.82 8.35 -13.42
C VAL A 108 10.85 8.18 -14.93
N GLU A 109 12.02 7.85 -15.51
CA GLU A 109 12.15 7.57 -16.94
C GLU A 109 11.28 6.40 -17.39
N THR A 110 11.18 5.35 -16.58
CA THR A 110 10.33 4.18 -16.83
C THR A 110 8.85 4.58 -16.95
N TYR A 111 8.37 5.45 -16.05
CA TYR A 111 7.02 6.00 -16.13
C TYR A 111 6.84 6.88 -17.37
N LEU A 112 7.77 7.81 -17.62
CA LEU A 112 7.73 8.73 -18.76
C LEU A 112 7.69 8.00 -20.12
N ASN A 113 8.42 6.89 -20.22
CA ASN A 113 8.49 6.08 -21.44
C ASN A 113 7.39 5.00 -21.50
N GLY A 114 6.56 4.87 -20.47
CA GLY A 114 5.47 3.88 -20.40
C GLY A 114 5.94 2.43 -20.51
N GLN A 115 7.16 2.13 -20.06
CA GLN A 115 7.80 0.83 -20.25
C GLN A 115 7.42 -0.21 -19.19
N ASP A 116 6.85 0.21 -18.05
CA ASP A 116 6.36 -0.69 -17.00
C ASP A 116 4.86 -0.91 -17.17
N TRP A 117 4.42 -2.17 -17.15
CA TRP A 117 3.01 -2.53 -17.24
C TRP A 117 2.19 -1.94 -16.07
N ARG A 118 2.83 -1.68 -14.92
CA ARG A 118 2.20 -1.05 -13.75
C ARG A 118 1.67 0.35 -14.04
N VAL A 119 2.22 1.04 -15.05
CA VAL A 119 1.64 2.31 -15.55
C VAL A 119 0.20 2.12 -16.04
N ARG A 120 -0.18 0.89 -16.42
CA ARG A 120 -1.50 0.50 -16.92
C ARG A 120 -2.26 -0.46 -16.00
N GLU A 121 -1.75 -0.74 -14.80
CA GLU A 121 -2.39 -1.65 -13.84
C GLU A 121 -3.72 -1.06 -13.33
N ASN A 122 -3.74 0.25 -13.06
CA ASN A 122 -4.94 0.95 -12.65
C ASN A 122 -5.66 1.55 -13.87
N SER A 123 -6.75 0.90 -14.30
CA SER A 123 -7.57 1.35 -15.44
C SER A 123 -8.22 2.72 -15.25
N ASN A 124 -8.33 3.19 -14.01
CA ASN A 124 -8.91 4.50 -13.69
C ASN A 124 -7.85 5.62 -13.72
N MET A 125 -6.57 5.30 -13.88
CA MET A 125 -5.49 6.27 -13.89
C MET A 125 -5.02 6.59 -15.31
N SER A 126 -4.69 7.87 -15.51
CA SER A 126 -4.10 8.37 -16.74
C SER A 126 -2.68 8.89 -16.50
N PHE A 127 -1.90 8.93 -17.57
CA PHE A 127 -0.57 9.51 -17.56
C PHE A 127 -0.64 10.98 -17.11
N SER A 128 -0.09 11.27 -15.93
CA SER A 128 -0.16 12.58 -15.30
C SER A 128 0.88 12.71 -14.20
N LEU A 129 1.13 13.93 -13.73
CA LEU A 129 2.02 14.16 -12.58
C LEU A 129 1.52 13.42 -11.31
N GLN A 130 0.20 13.41 -11.09
CA GLN A 130 -0.37 12.68 -9.96
C GLN A 130 -0.25 11.17 -10.16
N GLY A 131 -0.37 10.70 -11.41
CA GLY A 131 -0.12 9.30 -11.75
C GLY A 131 1.33 8.87 -11.49
N LEU A 132 2.30 9.73 -11.79
CA LEU A 132 3.71 9.50 -11.47
C LEU A 132 3.91 9.39 -9.95
N ASN A 133 3.31 10.29 -9.16
CA ASN A 133 3.42 10.25 -7.70
C ASN A 133 2.88 8.94 -7.12
N VAL A 134 1.73 8.46 -7.61
CA VAL A 134 1.17 7.17 -7.20
C VAL A 134 2.09 6.03 -7.61
N PHE A 135 2.51 5.97 -8.88
CA PHE A 135 3.41 4.92 -9.37
C PHE A 135 4.69 4.77 -8.53
N LEU A 136 5.34 5.90 -8.20
CA LEU A 136 6.54 5.88 -7.35
C LEU A 136 6.21 5.42 -5.93
N THR A 137 5.14 5.94 -5.35
CA THR A 137 4.71 5.62 -3.98
C THR A 137 4.34 4.14 -3.87
N GLU A 138 3.53 3.62 -4.79
CA GLU A 138 3.10 2.22 -4.80
C GLU A 138 4.30 1.28 -4.87
N LYS A 139 5.29 1.57 -5.71
CA LYS A 139 6.50 0.76 -5.84
C LYS A 139 7.32 0.72 -4.54
N ILE A 140 7.46 1.87 -3.88
CA ILE A 140 8.17 2.00 -2.61
C ILE A 140 7.45 1.27 -1.48
N VAL A 141 6.15 1.53 -1.32
CA VAL A 141 5.34 0.95 -0.24
C VAL A 141 5.19 -0.55 -0.43
N SER A 142 4.98 -1.04 -1.65
CA SER A 142 4.90 -2.47 -1.94
C SER A 142 6.18 -3.20 -1.56
N ARG A 143 7.34 -2.61 -1.87
CA ARG A 143 8.64 -3.19 -1.49
C ARG A 143 8.81 -3.21 0.02
N TYR A 144 8.44 -2.14 0.71
CA TYR A 144 8.48 -2.08 2.16
C TYR A 144 7.65 -3.20 2.81
N TRP A 145 6.42 -3.42 2.34
CA TRP A 145 5.60 -4.54 2.81
C TRP A 145 6.31 -5.89 2.62
N LEU A 146 6.81 -6.16 1.42
CA LEU A 146 7.39 -7.46 1.06
C LEU A 146 8.77 -7.73 1.69
N THR A 147 9.52 -6.69 2.07
CA THR A 147 10.87 -6.87 2.63
C THR A 147 10.96 -6.61 4.12
N GLN A 148 10.17 -5.70 4.67
CA GLN A 148 10.27 -5.29 6.09
C GLN A 148 9.13 -5.85 6.95
N VAL A 149 7.95 -6.10 6.39
CA VAL A 149 6.77 -6.50 7.18
C VAL A 149 6.44 -7.97 6.99
N TYR A 150 6.32 -8.43 5.75
CA TYR A 150 5.98 -9.82 5.46
C TYR A 150 7.21 -10.74 5.55
N PRO A 151 7.04 -11.96 6.11
CA PRO A 151 8.06 -13.01 6.04
C PRO A 151 8.38 -13.41 4.60
N ALA A 152 9.61 -13.90 4.38
CA ALA A 152 10.09 -14.32 3.07
C ALA A 152 9.16 -15.28 2.32
N PRO A 153 8.56 -16.32 2.95
CA PRO A 153 7.64 -17.22 2.24
C PRO A 153 6.41 -16.53 1.64
N ILE A 154 5.89 -15.48 2.29
CA ILE A 154 4.73 -14.72 1.79
C ILE A 154 5.15 -13.86 0.59
N ARG A 155 6.32 -13.21 0.68
CA ARG A 155 6.87 -12.46 -0.45
C ARG A 155 7.10 -13.36 -1.66
N GLU A 156 7.75 -14.50 -1.44
CA GLU A 156 8.07 -15.45 -2.51
C GLU A 156 6.80 -15.96 -3.20
N ALA A 157 5.76 -16.33 -2.44
CA ALA A 157 4.48 -16.75 -2.99
C ALA A 157 3.77 -15.63 -3.78
N HIS A 158 3.94 -14.36 -3.38
CA HIS A 158 3.41 -13.23 -4.15
C HIS A 158 4.20 -12.98 -5.44
N GLU A 159 5.53 -13.02 -5.37
CA GLU A 159 6.42 -12.78 -6.52
C GLU A 159 6.39 -13.93 -7.54
N SER A 160 6.17 -15.17 -7.09
CA SER A 160 6.00 -16.35 -7.96
C SER A 160 4.61 -16.44 -8.61
N GLY A 161 3.64 -15.69 -8.09
CA GLY A 161 2.25 -15.73 -8.52
C GLY A 161 1.41 -16.86 -7.91
N ASP A 162 1.91 -17.56 -6.90
CA ASP A 162 1.14 -18.56 -6.15
C ASP A 162 -0.02 -17.92 -5.36
N LEU A 163 0.15 -16.66 -4.96
CA LEU A 163 -0.90 -15.81 -4.39
C LEU A 163 -0.75 -14.37 -4.86
N HIS A 164 -1.82 -13.58 -4.74
CA HIS A 164 -1.79 -12.16 -5.02
C HIS A 164 -2.22 -11.36 -3.78
N ILE A 165 -1.34 -10.48 -3.30
CA ILE A 165 -1.64 -9.58 -2.19
C ILE A 165 -2.13 -8.27 -2.81
N HIS A 166 -3.40 -7.97 -2.59
CA HIS A 166 -4.03 -6.76 -3.11
C HIS A 166 -3.52 -5.51 -2.39
N ASP A 167 -3.48 -4.39 -3.13
CA ASP A 167 -3.29 -3.04 -2.60
C ASP A 167 -1.99 -2.80 -1.80
N LEU A 168 -0.92 -3.54 -2.12
CA LEU A 168 0.41 -3.37 -1.53
C LEU A 168 0.97 -1.94 -1.68
N GLY A 169 0.42 -1.14 -2.60
CA GLY A 169 0.79 0.26 -2.77
C GLY A 169 0.32 1.20 -1.65
N THR A 170 -0.55 0.73 -0.75
CA THR A 170 -1.10 1.53 0.35
C THR A 170 -0.60 1.02 1.70
N LEU A 171 -0.16 1.94 2.57
CA LEU A 171 0.19 1.64 3.95
C LEU A 171 -0.99 1.99 4.87
N GLY A 172 -2.08 1.24 4.72
CA GLY A 172 -3.35 1.55 5.38
C GLY A 172 -4.39 0.44 5.20
N PRO A 173 -5.62 0.64 5.70
CA PRO A 173 -6.71 -0.31 5.49
C PRO A 173 -7.13 -0.37 4.02
N TYR A 174 -7.76 -1.48 3.64
CA TYR A 174 -8.34 -1.63 2.31
C TYR A 174 -9.55 -0.72 2.12
N CYS A 175 -10.70 -1.08 2.67
CA CYS A 175 -11.94 -0.31 2.55
C CYS A 175 -12.48 0.07 3.93
N VAL A 176 -13.32 1.11 3.98
CA VAL A 176 -13.91 1.59 5.24
C VAL A 176 -15.38 1.93 5.05
N GLY A 177 -16.22 1.37 5.92
CA GLY A 177 -17.59 1.81 6.12
C GLY A 177 -17.65 2.79 7.30
N TRP A 178 -18.20 3.97 7.05
CA TRP A 178 -18.24 5.04 8.04
C TRP A 178 -19.64 5.21 8.62
N ASP A 179 -19.68 5.57 9.90
CA ASP A 179 -20.90 5.96 10.58
C ASP A 179 -21.24 7.42 10.24
N LEU A 180 -22.25 7.61 9.40
CA LEU A 180 -22.74 8.95 9.06
C LEU A 180 -23.37 9.64 10.28
N ALA A 181 -23.95 8.91 11.23
CA ALA A 181 -24.55 9.50 12.42
C ALA A 181 -23.48 10.17 13.29
N ASP A 182 -22.28 9.58 13.39
CA ASP A 182 -21.15 10.20 14.09
C ASP A 182 -20.77 11.53 13.43
N LEU A 183 -20.56 11.55 12.10
CA LEU A 183 -20.25 12.77 11.36
C LEU A 183 -21.32 13.86 11.55
N LEU A 184 -22.61 13.49 11.54
CA LEU A 184 -23.72 14.43 11.74
C LEU A 184 -23.82 14.91 13.20
N SER A 185 -23.29 14.15 14.15
CA SER A 185 -23.35 14.45 15.59
C SER A 185 -22.18 15.34 16.04
N VAL A 186 -20.95 15.03 15.61
CA VAL A 186 -19.74 15.72 16.07
C VAL A 186 -19.16 16.70 15.05
N GLY A 187 -19.56 16.58 13.79
CA GLY A 187 -19.03 17.35 12.67
C GLY A 187 -17.70 16.80 12.14
N PHE A 188 -17.17 17.39 11.07
CA PHE A 188 -15.92 16.92 10.48
C PHE A 188 -14.70 17.46 11.24
N ARG A 189 -14.10 16.63 12.11
CA ARG A 189 -13.06 17.03 13.06
C ARG A 189 -12.11 15.92 13.48
N GLY A 190 -11.13 16.22 14.33
CA GLY A 190 -10.27 15.22 14.99
C GLY A 190 -8.80 15.23 14.57
N VAL A 191 -8.41 16.06 13.60
CA VAL A 191 -7.03 16.12 13.11
C VAL A 191 -6.32 17.36 13.66
N ARG A 192 -5.25 17.14 14.44
CA ARG A 192 -4.47 18.22 15.07
C ARG A 192 -3.92 19.18 14.02
N GLY A 193 -4.15 20.48 14.22
CA GLY A 193 -3.63 21.55 13.35
C GLY A 193 -4.35 21.68 12.00
N LYS A 194 -5.49 21.02 11.83
CA LYS A 194 -6.38 21.19 10.66
C LYS A 194 -7.66 21.92 11.07
N VAL A 195 -8.29 22.57 10.09
CA VAL A 195 -9.58 23.24 10.28
C VAL A 195 -10.65 22.18 10.50
N GLU A 196 -11.52 22.41 11.49
CA GLU A 196 -12.63 21.52 11.83
C GLU A 196 -13.97 22.18 11.49
N SER A 197 -14.95 21.37 11.11
CA SER A 197 -16.34 21.81 10.88
C SER A 197 -17.23 21.34 12.03
N ARG A 198 -18.08 22.25 12.53
CA ARG A 198 -19.15 21.88 13.46
C ARG A 198 -20.23 21.04 12.77
N PRO A 199 -21.06 20.30 13.54
CA PRO A 199 -22.19 19.56 13.01
C PRO A 199 -23.06 20.39 12.05
N PRO A 200 -23.49 19.83 10.91
CA PRO A 200 -24.27 20.54 9.92
C PRO A 200 -25.67 20.83 10.48
N LYS A 201 -26.25 21.99 10.14
CA LYS A 201 -27.62 22.38 10.55
C LYS A 201 -28.65 22.35 9.42
N HIS A 202 -28.18 22.30 8.17
CA HIS A 202 -29.01 22.36 6.96
C HIS A 202 -28.66 21.18 6.04
N PHE A 203 -29.64 20.72 5.26
CA PHE A 203 -29.53 19.54 4.40
C PHE A 203 -28.36 19.64 3.41
N ARG A 204 -28.22 20.79 2.73
CA ARG A 204 -27.11 21.02 1.79
C ARG A 204 -25.75 21.03 2.49
N THR A 205 -25.67 21.58 3.70
CA THR A 205 -24.42 21.58 4.49
C THR A 205 -24.05 20.17 4.92
N ALA A 206 -25.03 19.34 5.28
CA ALA A 206 -24.79 17.94 5.62
C ALA A 206 -24.21 17.17 4.41
N LEU A 207 -24.84 17.30 3.24
CA LEU A 207 -24.32 16.69 2.00
C LEU A 207 -22.90 17.15 1.66
N LEU A 208 -22.61 18.46 1.76
CA LEU A 208 -21.28 19.01 1.48
C LEU A 208 -20.22 18.53 2.48
N GLN A 209 -20.56 18.43 3.77
CA GLN A 209 -19.64 17.86 4.76
C GLN A 209 -19.38 16.39 4.49
N THR A 210 -20.40 15.61 4.12
CA THR A 210 -20.26 14.20 3.71
C THR A 210 -19.34 14.04 2.51
N VAL A 211 -19.48 14.90 1.49
CA VAL A 211 -18.57 14.94 0.33
C VAL A 211 -17.14 15.18 0.80
N ASN A 212 -16.88 16.26 1.55
CA ASN A 212 -15.54 16.60 2.02
C ASN A 212 -14.92 15.48 2.87
N PHE A 213 -15.73 14.83 3.70
CA PHE A 213 -15.32 13.70 4.53
C PHE A 213 -14.86 12.53 3.68
N LEU A 214 -15.67 12.08 2.72
CA LEU A 214 -15.32 10.99 1.80
C LEU A 214 -14.07 11.32 0.95
N TYR A 215 -13.96 12.56 0.47
CA TYR A 215 -12.79 13.03 -0.31
C TYR A 215 -11.50 13.07 0.50
N THR A 216 -11.59 13.36 1.79
CA THR A 216 -10.41 13.38 2.64
C THR A 216 -9.96 11.96 2.97
N LEU A 217 -10.91 11.11 3.37
CA LEU A 217 -10.58 9.77 3.89
C LEU A 217 -10.24 8.74 2.81
N GLN A 218 -10.65 8.97 1.55
CA GLN A 218 -10.10 8.17 0.43
C GLN A 218 -8.58 8.29 0.27
N GLY A 219 -7.94 9.32 0.85
CA GLY A 219 -6.49 9.45 0.88
C GLY A 219 -5.82 8.54 1.92
N GLU A 220 -6.60 7.98 2.85
CA GLU A 220 -6.13 7.21 4.00
C GLU A 220 -6.42 5.70 3.87
N ALA A 221 -7.07 5.28 2.77
CA ALA A 221 -7.44 3.88 2.50
C ALA A 221 -7.32 3.57 1.00
N ALA A 222 -7.07 2.31 0.65
CA ALA A 222 -6.82 1.91 -0.74
C ALA A 222 -8.10 1.87 -1.59
N GLY A 223 -9.16 1.33 -0.99
CA GLY A 223 -10.40 0.94 -1.64
C GLY A 223 -11.59 1.80 -1.25
N ALA A 224 -12.77 1.17 -1.29
CA ALA A 224 -14.06 1.84 -1.21
C ALA A 224 -14.30 2.56 0.13
N GLN A 225 -14.97 3.71 0.04
CA GLN A 225 -15.49 4.46 1.19
C GLN A 225 -17.01 4.38 1.18
N ALA A 226 -17.60 3.78 2.21
CA ALA A 226 -19.04 3.50 2.23
C ALA A 226 -19.76 4.27 3.33
N LEU A 227 -21.00 4.69 3.04
CA LEU A 227 -21.96 5.20 4.01
C LEU A 227 -23.25 4.40 3.94
N SER A 228 -23.77 4.06 5.11
CA SER A 228 -25.04 3.36 5.26
C SER A 228 -26.13 4.30 5.75
N ASN A 229 -27.39 3.89 5.53
CA ASN A 229 -28.59 4.57 6.07
C ASN A 229 -28.71 6.04 5.68
N VAL A 230 -28.21 6.43 4.50
CA VAL A 230 -28.05 7.84 4.13
C VAL A 230 -29.38 8.56 3.99
N ASP A 231 -30.39 7.90 3.43
CA ASP A 231 -31.75 8.43 3.33
C ASP A 231 -32.42 8.57 4.72
N THR A 232 -32.28 7.56 5.58
CA THR A 232 -32.81 7.62 6.96
C THR A 232 -32.17 8.76 7.75
N LEU A 233 -30.84 8.87 7.72
CA LEU A 233 -30.09 9.81 8.55
C LEU A 233 -30.22 11.26 8.08
N LEU A 234 -30.43 11.50 6.78
CA LEU A 234 -30.55 12.85 6.22
C LEU A 234 -32.00 13.34 6.06
N ALA A 235 -33.01 12.46 6.12
CA ALA A 235 -34.41 12.86 6.04
C ALA A 235 -34.84 13.94 7.08
N PRO A 236 -34.37 13.91 8.34
CA PRO A 236 -34.71 14.96 9.31
C PRO A 236 -34.28 16.37 8.89
N PHE A 237 -33.17 16.49 8.16
CA PHE A 237 -32.68 17.78 7.67
C PHE A 237 -33.60 18.38 6.60
N ILE A 238 -34.19 17.53 5.74
CA ILE A 238 -35.19 17.96 4.75
C ILE A 238 -36.42 18.55 5.44
N ALA A 239 -36.89 17.90 6.52
CA ALA A 239 -38.01 18.40 7.30
C ALA A 239 -37.66 19.69 8.04
N ALA A 240 -36.49 19.75 8.67
CA ALA A 240 -36.02 20.93 9.41
C ALA A 240 -35.91 22.17 8.52
N ASP A 241 -35.44 21.99 7.29
CA ASP A 241 -35.33 23.07 6.30
C ASP A 241 -36.64 23.34 5.53
N GLY A 242 -37.68 22.52 5.71
CA GLY A 242 -38.97 22.67 5.04
C GLY A 242 -38.92 22.50 3.52
N LEU A 243 -38.00 21.68 3.01
CA LEU A 243 -37.68 21.64 1.58
C LEU A 243 -38.77 20.99 0.72
N SER A 244 -38.93 21.52 -0.48
CA SER A 244 -39.71 20.90 -1.54
C SER A 244 -38.91 19.82 -2.28
N TYR A 245 -39.62 18.96 -3.02
CA TYR A 245 -38.99 17.94 -3.85
C TYR A 245 -37.99 18.51 -4.86
N LYS A 246 -38.28 19.68 -5.45
CA LYS A 246 -37.38 20.33 -6.41
C LYS A 246 -36.05 20.73 -5.77
N GLU A 247 -36.10 21.23 -4.54
CA GLU A 247 -34.91 21.64 -3.79
C GLU A 247 -34.10 20.42 -3.33
N VAL A 248 -34.76 19.37 -2.84
CA VAL A 248 -34.10 18.11 -2.49
C VAL A 248 -33.41 17.49 -3.70
N LYS A 249 -34.09 17.43 -4.85
CA LYS A 249 -33.51 16.94 -6.11
C LYS A 249 -32.31 17.77 -6.56
N GLN A 250 -32.39 19.09 -6.45
CA GLN A 250 -31.26 19.96 -6.80
C GLN A 250 -30.06 19.71 -5.87
N ALA A 251 -30.29 19.59 -4.56
CA ALA A 251 -29.23 19.31 -3.59
C ALA A 251 -28.59 17.92 -3.79
N LEU A 252 -29.37 16.90 -4.15
CA LEU A 252 -28.85 15.57 -4.47
C LEU A 252 -28.11 15.53 -5.81
N GLN A 253 -28.56 16.28 -6.81
CA GLN A 253 -27.80 16.46 -8.05
C GLN A 253 -26.41 17.06 -7.75
N GLU A 254 -26.36 18.10 -6.92
CA GLU A 254 -25.08 18.70 -6.49
C GLU A 254 -24.21 17.70 -5.75
N PHE A 255 -24.78 16.92 -4.83
CA PHE A 255 -24.05 15.86 -4.12
C PHE A 255 -23.44 14.84 -5.07
N VAL A 256 -24.23 14.30 -6.01
CA VAL A 256 -23.76 13.33 -7.01
C VAL A 256 -22.69 13.95 -7.89
N TYR A 257 -22.88 15.17 -8.37
CA TYR A 257 -21.89 15.83 -9.24
C TYR A 257 -20.57 16.07 -8.49
N ASN A 258 -20.64 16.52 -7.24
CA ASN A 258 -19.46 16.73 -6.42
C ASN A 258 -18.73 15.42 -6.10
N LEU A 259 -19.42 14.30 -5.86
CA LEU A 259 -18.78 12.99 -5.68
C LEU A 259 -18.09 12.46 -6.95
N ASN A 260 -18.49 12.95 -8.13
CA ASN A 260 -17.94 12.52 -9.41
C ASN A 260 -16.87 13.47 -9.97
N VAL A 261 -16.33 14.40 -9.16
CA VAL A 261 -15.19 15.23 -9.56
C VAL A 261 -13.87 14.47 -9.35
N PRO A 262 -13.02 14.30 -10.37
CA PRO A 262 -11.79 13.52 -10.23
C PRO A 262 -10.68 14.31 -9.51
N THR A 263 -10.77 14.41 -8.18
CA THR A 263 -9.78 15.13 -7.35
C THR A 263 -8.87 14.20 -6.54
N ARG A 264 -9.09 12.88 -6.58
CA ARG A 264 -8.18 11.90 -5.97
C ARG A 264 -6.81 11.97 -6.66
N VAL A 265 -5.75 11.62 -5.92
CA VAL A 265 -4.42 11.41 -6.49
C VAL A 265 -4.53 10.42 -7.67
N GLY A 266 -4.04 10.83 -8.84
CA GLY A 266 -4.18 10.12 -10.11
C GLY A 266 -5.36 10.56 -10.98
N PHE A 267 -6.07 11.64 -10.62
CA PHE A 267 -7.28 12.14 -11.29
C PHE A 267 -8.41 11.10 -11.34
N GLN A 268 -8.59 10.38 -10.23
CA GLN A 268 -9.70 9.45 -10.05
C GLN A 268 -10.83 10.11 -9.26
N THR A 269 -12.06 9.64 -9.48
CA THR A 269 -13.16 9.91 -8.55
C THR A 269 -13.03 9.01 -7.32
N PRO A 270 -13.54 9.46 -6.15
CA PRO A 270 -13.67 8.60 -4.99
C PRO A 270 -14.52 7.37 -5.29
N PHE A 271 -13.99 6.18 -4.99
CA PHE A 271 -14.77 4.96 -5.04
C PHE A 271 -15.72 4.94 -3.82
N THR A 272 -16.97 5.32 -4.04
CA THR A 272 -17.93 5.54 -2.96
C THR A 272 -19.16 4.66 -3.09
N ASN A 273 -19.67 4.19 -1.95
CA ASN A 273 -20.91 3.44 -1.85
C ASN A 273 -21.86 4.15 -0.89
N VAL A 274 -23.10 4.37 -1.33
CA VAL A 274 -24.17 4.92 -0.52
C VAL A 274 -25.30 3.92 -0.47
N THR A 275 -25.72 3.54 0.74
CA THR A 275 -26.84 2.62 0.96
C THR A 275 -28.08 3.38 1.38
N LEU A 276 -29.21 3.08 0.73
CA LEU A 276 -30.52 3.64 1.03
C LEU A 276 -31.42 2.55 1.62
N ASP A 277 -32.09 2.84 2.72
CA ASP A 277 -32.93 1.88 3.44
C ASP A 277 -34.33 1.74 2.84
N LEU A 278 -34.79 2.75 2.10
CA LEU A 278 -36.16 2.90 1.55
C LEU A 278 -37.28 3.07 2.59
N ARG A 279 -37.11 2.49 3.79
CA ARG A 279 -37.93 2.69 4.98
C ARG A 279 -37.03 2.70 6.22
N PRO A 280 -37.33 3.50 7.27
CA PRO A 280 -36.48 3.55 8.45
C PRO A 280 -36.36 2.15 9.06
N PRO A 281 -35.15 1.61 9.22
CA PRO A 281 -34.97 0.28 9.79
C PRO A 281 -35.35 0.30 11.28
N GLU A 282 -35.90 -0.80 11.80
CA GLU A 282 -36.52 -0.81 13.13
C GLU A 282 -35.62 -0.31 14.26
N HIS A 283 -34.32 -0.60 14.17
CA HIS A 283 -33.33 -0.20 15.16
C HIS A 283 -33.02 1.31 15.12
N LEU A 284 -33.13 1.98 13.96
CA LEU A 284 -32.98 3.44 13.85
C LEU A 284 -34.30 4.17 14.06
N ALA A 285 -35.42 3.57 13.64
CA ALA A 285 -36.73 4.21 13.62
C ALA A 285 -37.17 4.77 14.99
N ARG A 286 -36.71 4.15 16.09
CA ARG A 286 -37.05 4.53 17.47
C ARG A 286 -36.04 5.50 18.11
N LEU A 287 -34.92 5.76 17.44
CA LEU A 287 -33.90 6.67 17.94
C LEU A 287 -34.29 8.12 17.64
N PRO A 288 -33.92 9.07 18.53
CA PRO A 288 -34.12 10.49 18.26
C PRO A 288 -33.33 10.89 17.02
N ALA A 289 -33.98 11.61 16.11
CA ALA A 289 -33.34 12.14 14.92
C ALA A 289 -32.31 13.21 15.29
N ILE A 290 -31.21 13.31 14.55
CA ILE A 290 -30.13 14.26 14.85
C ILE A 290 -30.08 15.36 13.78
N VAL A 291 -30.08 16.62 14.21
CA VAL A 291 -29.85 17.80 13.35
C VAL A 291 -29.00 18.82 14.11
N GLY A 292 -27.95 19.35 13.49
CA GLY A 292 -27.10 20.33 14.15
C GLY A 292 -26.25 19.78 15.30
N GLY A 293 -26.05 18.46 15.36
CA GLY A 293 -25.35 17.77 16.44
C GLY A 293 -26.21 17.47 17.66
N GLU A 294 -27.51 17.82 17.62
CA GLU A 294 -28.41 17.71 18.76
C GLU A 294 -29.56 16.73 18.45
N PRO A 295 -29.99 15.91 19.43
CA PRO A 295 -31.14 15.04 19.27
C PRO A 295 -32.44 15.86 19.27
N LEU A 296 -33.29 15.59 18.29
CA LEU A 296 -34.64 16.12 18.20
C LEU A 296 -35.59 15.32 19.09
N ARG A 297 -36.76 15.92 19.38
CA ARG A 297 -37.87 15.20 20.03
C ARG A 297 -38.48 14.13 19.12
N ALA A 298 -38.42 14.37 17.80
CA ALA A 298 -38.92 13.44 16.80
C ALA A 298 -37.92 12.31 16.55
N GLN A 299 -38.42 11.12 16.26
CA GLN A 299 -37.64 9.92 15.96
C GLN A 299 -37.48 9.74 14.45
N TYR A 300 -36.45 9.01 14.01
CA TYR A 300 -36.22 8.76 12.58
C TYR A 300 -37.42 8.14 11.86
N GLY A 301 -38.22 7.32 12.56
CA GLY A 301 -39.44 6.70 12.02
C GLY A 301 -40.51 7.70 11.55
N GLU A 302 -40.47 8.94 12.06
CA GLU A 302 -41.47 9.97 11.76
C GLU A 302 -41.21 10.70 10.42
N PHE A 303 -40.00 10.57 9.85
CA PHE A 303 -39.58 11.28 8.63
C PHE A 303 -39.79 10.49 7.33
N ALA A 304 -40.76 9.56 7.32
CA ALA A 304 -41.02 8.70 6.17
C ALA A 304 -41.43 9.47 4.89
N ARG A 305 -42.00 10.67 5.03
CA ARG A 305 -42.35 11.53 3.88
C ARG A 305 -41.09 12.08 3.21
N GLU A 306 -40.17 12.61 4.01
CA GLU A 306 -38.92 13.23 3.58
C GLU A 306 -37.96 12.18 3.02
N MET A 307 -37.92 10.99 3.62
CA MET A 307 -37.16 9.85 3.11
C MET A 307 -37.67 9.40 1.73
N ARG A 308 -39.00 9.33 1.51
CA ARG A 308 -39.56 9.07 0.17
C ARG A 308 -39.21 10.18 -0.82
N MET A 309 -39.15 11.43 -0.36
CA MET A 309 -38.75 12.56 -1.18
C MET A 309 -37.28 12.44 -1.60
N PHE A 310 -36.38 12.10 -0.67
CA PHE A 310 -34.97 11.81 -0.90
C PHE A 310 -34.80 10.68 -1.93
N ASN A 311 -35.44 9.53 -1.69
CA ASN A 311 -35.26 8.34 -2.53
C ASN A 311 -35.83 8.48 -3.94
N ARG A 312 -36.82 9.37 -4.13
CA ARG A 312 -37.39 9.66 -5.45
C ARG A 312 -36.51 10.64 -6.25
N ALA A 313 -35.83 11.53 -5.56
CA ALA A 313 -35.12 12.67 -6.13
C ALA A 313 -33.83 12.24 -6.84
#